data_AF-A0A6M3MET3-F1
#
_entry.id   AF-A0A6M3MET3-F1
#
_cell.length_a   1.000
_cell.length_b   1.000
_cell.length_c   1.000
_cell.angle_alpha   90.00
_cell.angle_beta   90.00
_cell.angle_gamma   90.00
#
_symmetry.space_group_name_H-M   'P 1'
#
loop_
_entity.id
_entity.type
_entity.pdbx_description
1 polymer ?
#
loop_
_entity_poly.entity_id
_entity_poly.type
_entity_poly.pdbx_seq_one_letter_code
_entity_poly.pdbx_strand_id
1 'polypeptide(L)'
;MDKTYYFQSKNPVCFTQYLDWFLANQEKIILVTTLETNRDAGYRKISQAPLPTVRFGDFYDLDYLRKVLTIEPVLDFDLEDFVDMVLKLHEQGTLEYVWFGFDSKNCGLPEPSTEKAQRFVDILQNNGIEVRGKSLREVKLSEAEK
;
A
#
# COMPACT_ATOMS: atom_id res chain seq x y z
N MET A 1 -20.97 16.83 -9.30
CA MET A 1 -19.82 15.97 -9.60
C MET A 1 -19.69 15.01 -8.46
N ASP A 2 -19.77 13.71 -8.73
CA ASP A 2 -19.56 12.70 -7.69
C ASP A 2 -18.09 12.75 -7.25
N LYS A 3 -17.84 12.78 -5.94
CA LYS A 3 -16.50 12.96 -5.38
C LYS A 3 -16.16 11.74 -4.53
N THR A 4 -15.00 11.14 -4.81
CA THR A 4 -14.42 10.11 -3.95
C THR A 4 -13.48 10.75 -2.94
N TYR A 5 -13.59 10.32 -1.68
CA TYR A 5 -12.81 10.81 -0.55
C TYR A 5 -11.87 9.71 -0.07
N TYR A 6 -10.61 10.08 0.16
CA TYR A 6 -9.58 9.16 0.63
C TYR A 6 -9.25 9.49 2.09
N PHE A 7 -9.34 8.50 2.96
CA PHE A 7 -8.95 8.62 4.36
C PHE A 7 -7.72 7.77 4.61
N GLN A 8 -6.60 8.42 4.91
CA GLN A 8 -5.31 7.77 5.05
C GLN A 8 -4.80 7.79 6.49
N SER A 9 -4.32 6.65 6.97
CA SER A 9 -3.64 6.51 8.26
C SER A 9 -2.52 5.48 8.21
N LYS A 10 -1.40 5.74 8.92
CA LYS A 10 -0.37 4.73 9.20
C LYS A 10 -0.70 3.87 10.43
N ASN A 11 -1.87 4.09 11.02
CA ASN A 11 -2.42 3.32 12.13
C ASN A 11 -3.87 2.90 11.80
N PRO A 12 -4.08 1.97 10.85
CA PRO A 12 -5.39 1.70 10.25
C PRO A 12 -6.41 1.14 11.24
N VAL A 13 -5.98 0.56 12.37
CA VAL A 13 -6.90 0.18 13.46
C VAL A 13 -7.76 1.35 13.94
N CYS A 14 -7.31 2.61 13.77
CA CYS A 14 -8.11 3.79 14.13
C CYS A 14 -9.39 3.92 13.30
N PHE A 15 -9.50 3.25 12.15
CA PHE A 15 -10.73 3.28 11.35
C PHE A 15 -11.87 2.47 11.99
N THR A 16 -11.55 1.48 12.83
CA THR A 16 -12.54 0.63 13.49
C THR A 16 -13.56 1.42 14.31
N GLN A 17 -13.12 2.51 14.97
CA GLN A 17 -14.00 3.36 15.77
C GLN A 17 -15.03 4.16 14.96
N TYR A 18 -14.89 4.19 13.63
CA TYR A 18 -15.79 4.87 12.69
C TYR A 18 -16.33 3.94 11.61
N LEU A 19 -16.19 2.62 11.79
CA LEU A 19 -16.49 1.65 10.74
C LEU A 19 -17.93 1.74 10.23
N ASP A 20 -18.91 1.88 11.13
CA ASP A 20 -20.32 2.06 10.77
C ASP A 20 -20.54 3.27 9.86
N TRP A 21 -19.84 4.38 10.13
CA TRP A 21 -19.94 5.59 9.32
C TRP A 21 -19.28 5.39 7.94
N PHE A 22 -18.14 4.71 7.88
CA PHE A 22 -17.50 4.38 6.61
C PHE A 22 -18.37 3.45 5.77
N LEU A 23 -18.94 2.39 6.37
CA LEU A 23 -19.82 1.44 5.67
C LEU A 23 -21.08 2.11 5.12
N ALA A 24 -21.66 3.07 5.86
CA ALA A 24 -22.80 3.85 5.41
C ALA A 24 -22.48 4.80 4.23
N ASN A 25 -21.21 5.05 3.94
CA ASN A 25 -20.75 5.98 2.88
C ASN A 25 -19.71 5.31 1.93
N GLN A 26 -19.71 3.97 1.87
CA GLN A 26 -18.66 3.20 1.21
C GLN A 26 -18.53 3.49 -0.28
N GLU A 27 -19.61 3.90 -0.94
CA GLU A 27 -19.61 4.25 -2.37
C GLU A 27 -18.77 5.49 -2.68
N LYS A 28 -18.54 6.35 -1.68
CA LYS A 28 -17.73 7.57 -1.83
C LYS A 28 -16.40 7.52 -1.11
N ILE A 29 -16.13 6.51 -0.29
CA ILE A 29 -14.96 6.49 0.59
C ILE A 29 -14.01 5.35 0.24
N ILE A 30 -12.72 5.69 0.16
CA ILE A 30 -11.62 4.73 0.08
C ILE A 30 -10.76 4.90 1.34
N LEU A 31 -10.48 3.79 2.00
CA LEU A 31 -9.54 3.75 3.13
C LEU A 31 -8.15 3.43 2.62
N VAL A 32 -7.15 4.14 3.17
CA VAL A 32 -5.77 4.06 2.71
C VAL A 32 -4.86 3.80 3.89
N THR A 33 -3.91 2.87 3.72
CA THR A 33 -2.76 2.79 4.62
C THR A 33 -1.45 2.84 3.86
N THR A 34 -0.40 3.30 4.52
CA THR A 34 0.96 3.24 3.96
C THR A 34 1.65 1.99 4.47
N LEU A 35 2.24 1.18 3.61
CA LEU A 35 3.06 0.03 4.00
C LEU A 35 4.39 0.12 3.24
N GLU A 36 5.40 0.73 3.85
CA GLU A 36 6.64 1.06 3.14
C GLU A 36 7.57 -0.15 2.89
N THR A 37 7.42 -1.21 3.68
CA THR A 37 8.21 -2.48 3.64
C THR A 37 7.41 -3.58 4.36
N ASN A 38 7.83 -4.84 4.25
CA ASN A 38 7.37 -5.94 5.09
C ASN A 38 8.24 -6.15 6.36
N ARG A 39 9.31 -5.38 6.54
CA ARG A 39 10.30 -5.58 7.61
C ARG A 39 10.03 -4.74 8.85
N ASP A 40 9.85 -5.40 9.99
CA ASP A 40 9.77 -4.73 11.29
C ASP A 40 11.15 -4.42 11.88
N ALA A 41 12.14 -5.27 11.59
CA ALA A 41 13.48 -5.14 12.13
C ALA A 41 14.10 -3.81 11.70
N GLY A 42 14.48 -2.99 12.68
CA GLY A 42 15.07 -1.67 12.44
C GLY A 42 14.06 -0.57 12.05
N TYR A 43 12.80 -0.88 11.80
CA TYR A 43 11.79 0.10 11.34
C TYR A 43 11.57 1.25 12.33
N ARG A 44 11.74 0.99 13.64
CA ARG A 44 11.66 2.02 14.71
C ARG A 44 12.69 3.14 14.58
N LYS A 45 13.77 2.93 13.82
CA LYS A 45 14.76 3.98 13.50
C LYS A 45 14.25 4.94 12.42
N ILE A 46 13.23 4.54 11.65
CA ILE A 46 12.66 5.27 10.53
C ILE A 46 11.34 5.94 10.95
N SER A 47 10.48 5.22 11.69
CA SER A 47 9.13 5.69 12.03
C SER A 47 8.65 5.19 13.39
N GLN A 48 7.86 6.03 14.07
CA GLN A 48 7.15 5.68 15.32
C GLN A 48 5.73 5.15 15.09
N ALA A 49 5.24 5.13 13.84
CA ALA A 49 3.97 4.50 13.50
C ALA A 49 3.98 3.00 13.86
N PRO A 50 2.83 2.32 14.00
CA PRO A 50 2.78 0.86 14.16
C PRO A 50 3.72 0.13 13.19
N LEU A 51 4.25 -1.01 13.63
CA LEU A 51 5.16 -1.81 12.82
C LEU A 51 4.48 -2.22 11.51
N PRO A 52 5.22 -2.34 10.39
CA PRO A 52 4.65 -2.69 9.10
C PRO A 52 3.77 -3.94 9.13
N THR A 53 4.21 -5.03 9.79
CA THR A 53 3.41 -6.27 9.87
C THR A 53 2.11 -6.07 10.66
N VAL A 54 2.18 -5.32 11.77
CA VAL A 54 1.00 -4.97 12.59
C VAL A 54 0.03 -4.12 11.78
N ARG A 55 0.55 -3.11 11.07
CA ARG A 55 -0.25 -2.24 10.21
C ARG A 55 -0.96 -3.00 9.09
N PHE A 56 -0.25 -3.94 8.47
CA PHE A 56 -0.84 -4.82 7.47
C PHE A 56 -1.96 -5.67 8.07
N GLY A 57 -1.72 -6.33 9.22
CA GLY A 57 -2.73 -7.12 9.91
C GLY A 57 -3.98 -6.30 10.22
N ASP A 58 -3.80 -5.15 10.87
CA ASP A 58 -4.89 -4.22 11.20
C ASP A 58 -5.69 -3.77 9.96
N PHE A 59 -5.02 -3.57 8.81
CA PHE A 59 -5.68 -3.16 7.57
C PHE A 59 -6.33 -4.32 6.82
N TYR A 60 -5.72 -5.51 6.87
CA TYR A 60 -6.23 -6.74 6.28
C TYR A 60 -7.51 -7.21 7.01
N ASP A 61 -7.51 -7.16 8.34
CA ASP A 61 -8.62 -7.58 9.20
C ASP A 61 -9.76 -6.54 9.26
N LEU A 62 -9.55 -5.33 8.74
CA LEU A 62 -10.59 -4.30 8.67
C LEU A 62 -11.67 -4.72 7.65
N ASP A 63 -12.90 -4.91 8.13
CA ASP A 63 -14.07 -5.26 7.31
C ASP A 63 -14.57 -4.06 6.47
N TYR A 64 -13.83 -3.75 5.42
CA TYR A 64 -14.13 -2.64 4.52
C TYR A 64 -13.71 -2.97 3.07
N LEU A 65 -14.59 -2.69 2.11
CA LEU A 65 -14.45 -3.20 0.74
C LEU A 65 -13.53 -2.39 -0.17
N ARG A 66 -13.22 -1.14 0.17
CA ARG A 66 -12.50 -0.23 -0.73
C ARG A 66 -11.23 0.29 -0.11
N LYS A 67 -10.15 -0.44 -0.38
CA LYS A 67 -8.83 -0.21 0.19
C LYS A 67 -7.83 0.18 -0.89
N VAL A 68 -6.95 1.10 -0.55
CA VAL A 68 -5.74 1.41 -1.33
C VAL A 68 -4.53 1.24 -0.44
N LEU A 69 -3.49 0.61 -0.98
CA LEU A 69 -2.22 0.45 -0.31
C LEU A 69 -1.21 1.44 -0.90
N THR A 70 -0.64 2.30 -0.06
CA THR A 70 0.44 3.19 -0.46
C THR A 70 1.79 2.61 -0.04
N ILE A 71 2.65 2.34 -1.00
CA ILE A 71 4.05 1.93 -0.84
C ILE A 71 4.91 3.12 -1.31
N GLU A 72 4.83 4.23 -0.59
CA GLU A 72 5.59 5.45 -0.84
C GLU A 72 5.94 6.17 0.49
N PRO A 73 7.23 6.46 0.74
CA PRO A 73 8.37 5.95 -0.01
C PRO A 73 8.51 4.43 0.18
N VAL A 74 8.89 3.71 -0.88
CA VAL A 74 9.26 2.29 -0.76
C VAL A 74 10.61 2.17 -0.05
N LEU A 75 10.64 1.37 1.01
CA LEU A 75 11.84 0.97 1.73
C LEU A 75 12.28 -0.42 1.28
N ASP A 76 13.51 -0.81 1.57
CA ASP A 76 14.01 -2.12 1.23
C ASP A 76 13.18 -3.23 1.90
N PHE A 77 12.78 -4.23 1.10
CA PHE A 77 11.82 -5.27 1.49
C PHE A 77 12.28 -6.67 1.03
N ASP A 78 11.66 -7.71 1.56
CA ASP A 78 11.82 -9.09 1.09
C ASP A 78 10.76 -9.37 0.03
N LEU A 79 11.21 -9.67 -1.19
CA LEU A 79 10.36 -9.61 -2.40
C LEU A 79 9.13 -10.52 -2.29
N GLU A 80 9.34 -11.81 -2.01
CA GLU A 80 8.27 -12.80 -1.99
C GLU A 80 7.26 -12.52 -0.87
N ASP A 81 7.75 -12.31 0.36
CA ASP A 81 6.89 -12.01 1.51
C ASP A 81 6.06 -10.73 1.29
N PHE A 82 6.66 -9.71 0.69
CA PHE A 82 5.97 -8.45 0.47
C PHE A 82 4.93 -8.54 -0.64
N VAL A 83 5.21 -9.30 -1.71
CA VAL A 83 4.22 -9.65 -2.73
C VAL A 83 3.05 -10.39 -2.11
N ASP A 84 3.31 -11.43 -1.31
CA ASP A 84 2.27 -12.25 -0.67
C ASP A 84 1.32 -11.42 0.19
N MET A 85 1.84 -10.39 0.88
CA MET A 85 0.99 -9.46 1.65
C MET A 85 0.02 -8.70 0.74
N VAL A 86 0.50 -8.16 -0.39
CA VAL A 86 -0.36 -7.41 -1.32
C VAL A 86 -1.37 -8.34 -2.01
N LEU A 87 -0.94 -9.54 -2.42
CA LEU A 87 -1.82 -10.54 -3.03
C LEU A 87 -2.96 -10.93 -2.09
N LYS A 88 -2.71 -11.11 -0.79
CA LYS A 88 -3.76 -11.39 0.20
C LYS A 88 -4.86 -10.31 0.22
N LEU A 89 -4.51 -9.02 0.14
CA LEU A 89 -5.50 -7.93 0.07
C LEU A 89 -6.28 -7.96 -1.26
N HIS A 90 -5.61 -8.31 -2.35
CA HIS A 90 -6.22 -8.45 -3.66
C HIS A 90 -7.20 -9.64 -3.72
N GLU A 91 -6.81 -10.80 -3.20
CA GLU A 91 -7.63 -12.02 -3.12
C GLU A 91 -8.88 -11.84 -2.25
N GLN A 92 -8.81 -10.98 -1.21
CA GLN A 92 -9.99 -10.56 -0.44
C GLN A 92 -11.00 -9.75 -1.28
N GLY A 93 -10.62 -9.25 -2.46
CA GLY A 93 -11.45 -8.39 -3.30
C GLY A 93 -11.61 -6.97 -2.75
N THR A 94 -10.76 -6.55 -1.82
CA THR A 94 -10.86 -5.23 -1.17
C THR A 94 -9.89 -4.18 -1.72
N LEU A 95 -8.83 -4.63 -2.41
CA LEU A 95 -7.78 -3.76 -2.95
C LEU A 95 -8.17 -3.18 -4.31
N GLU A 96 -8.32 -1.86 -4.37
CA GLU A 96 -8.59 -1.13 -5.61
C GLU A 96 -7.33 -0.97 -6.46
N TYR A 97 -6.23 -0.52 -5.84
CA TYR A 97 -4.93 -0.39 -6.49
C TYR A 97 -3.81 -0.20 -5.44
N VAL A 98 -2.56 -0.32 -5.89
CA VAL A 98 -1.36 0.03 -5.12
C VAL A 98 -0.79 1.36 -5.63
N TRP A 99 -0.51 2.29 -4.72
CA TRP A 99 0.25 3.50 -5.03
C TRP A 99 1.72 3.31 -4.66
N PHE A 100 2.61 3.31 -5.64
CA PHE A 100 4.04 2.99 -5.48
C PHE A 100 4.94 4.19 -5.79
N GLY A 101 6.02 4.36 -5.03
CA GLY A 101 7.02 5.38 -5.33
C GLY A 101 8.24 5.36 -4.43
N PHE A 102 9.38 5.81 -4.96
CA PHE A 102 10.62 6.00 -4.19
C PHE A 102 10.56 7.25 -3.31
N ASP A 103 11.59 7.44 -2.46
CA ASP A 103 11.81 8.63 -1.66
C ASP A 103 12.07 9.85 -2.53
N SER A 104 10.97 10.55 -2.84
CA SER A 104 11.02 11.77 -3.64
C SER A 104 11.65 12.95 -2.90
N LYS A 105 11.79 12.87 -1.57
CA LYS A 105 12.33 13.95 -0.73
C LYS A 105 13.81 13.76 -0.41
N ASN A 106 14.43 12.70 -0.91
CA ASN A 106 15.85 12.40 -0.73
C ASN A 106 16.28 12.45 0.76
N CYS A 107 15.46 11.85 1.62
CA CYS A 107 15.68 11.73 3.06
C CYS A 107 16.73 10.67 3.42
N GLY A 108 17.35 10.00 2.44
CA GLY A 108 18.37 8.97 2.67
C GLY A 108 17.79 7.69 3.26
N LEU A 109 16.55 7.37 2.91
CA LEU A 109 15.89 6.16 3.35
C LEU A 109 16.53 4.91 2.73
N PRO A 110 16.51 3.76 3.43
CA PRO A 110 17.01 2.51 2.87
C PRO A 110 16.02 2.02 1.81
N GLU A 111 16.27 2.35 0.55
CA GLU A 111 15.44 1.97 -0.60
C GLU A 111 15.89 0.63 -1.22
N PRO A 112 15.00 -0.09 -1.93
CA PRO A 112 15.40 -1.23 -2.74
C PRO A 112 16.18 -0.80 -3.99
N SER A 113 16.87 -1.75 -4.62
CA SER A 113 17.35 -1.54 -5.98
C SER A 113 16.18 -1.38 -6.95
N THR A 114 16.41 -0.66 -8.06
CA THR A 114 15.39 -0.42 -9.09
C THR A 114 14.97 -1.72 -9.77
N GLU A 115 15.87 -2.70 -9.91
CA GLU A 115 15.55 -4.03 -10.43
C GLU A 115 14.61 -4.80 -9.49
N LYS A 116 14.84 -4.72 -8.17
CA LYS A 116 13.96 -5.37 -7.21
C LYS A 116 12.58 -4.70 -7.19
N ALA A 117 12.54 -3.38 -7.23
CA ALA A 117 11.29 -2.62 -7.34
C ALA A 117 10.52 -2.96 -8.63
N GLN A 118 11.21 -3.07 -9.77
CA GLN A 118 10.61 -3.48 -11.04
C GLN A 118 10.01 -4.88 -10.93
N ARG A 119 10.74 -5.86 -10.40
CA ARG A 119 10.23 -7.23 -10.20
C ARG A 119 8.97 -7.25 -9.34
N PHE A 120 8.95 -6.47 -8.26
CA PHE A 120 7.77 -6.35 -7.40
C PHE A 120 6.57 -5.82 -8.19
N VAL A 121 6.73 -4.70 -8.91
CA VAL A 121 5.68 -4.12 -9.75
C VAL A 121 5.20 -5.10 -10.81
N ASP A 122 6.12 -5.76 -11.53
CA ASP A 122 5.78 -6.73 -12.57
C ASP A 122 4.92 -7.87 -12.01
N ILE A 123 5.27 -8.39 -10.84
CA ILE A 123 4.49 -9.46 -10.20
C ILE A 123 3.09 -8.97 -9.85
N LEU A 124 2.95 -7.77 -9.28
CA LEU A 124 1.61 -7.23 -8.97
C LEU A 124 0.77 -7.07 -10.24
N GLN A 125 1.33 -6.45 -11.29
CA GLN A 125 0.61 -6.21 -12.54
C GLN A 125 0.25 -7.52 -13.26
N ASN A 126 1.13 -8.53 -13.24
CA ASN A 126 0.86 -9.86 -13.79
C ASN A 126 -0.26 -10.61 -13.04
N ASN A 127 -0.52 -10.26 -11.78
CA ASN A 127 -1.65 -10.78 -11.00
C ASN A 127 -2.91 -9.91 -11.14
N GLY A 128 -2.95 -8.95 -12.08
CA GLY A 128 -4.12 -8.11 -12.32
C GLY A 128 -4.29 -6.96 -11.31
N ILE A 129 -3.27 -6.69 -10.49
CA ILE A 129 -3.31 -5.57 -9.54
C ILE A 129 -2.91 -4.29 -10.27
N GLU A 130 -3.80 -3.29 -10.26
CA GLU A 130 -3.45 -1.96 -10.76
C GLU A 130 -2.38 -1.33 -9.87
N VAL A 131 -1.26 -0.93 -10.48
CA VAL A 131 -0.22 -0.15 -9.83
C VAL A 131 -0.23 1.26 -10.42
N ARG A 132 -0.34 2.25 -9.56
CA ARG A 132 -0.19 3.68 -9.86
C ARG A 132 1.05 4.18 -9.14
N GLY A 133 1.62 5.29 -9.58
CA GLY A 133 2.75 5.84 -8.85
C GLY A 133 3.30 7.15 -9.35
N LYS A 134 4.22 7.68 -8.55
CA LYS A 134 5.07 8.83 -8.87
C LYS A 134 6.48 8.57 -8.36
N SER A 135 7.44 9.35 -8.84
CA SER A 135 8.86 9.17 -8.48
C SER A 135 9.33 7.72 -8.71
N LEU A 136 8.96 7.15 -9.86
CA LEU A 136 9.22 5.75 -10.21
C LEU A 136 10.66 5.47 -10.66
N ARG A 137 11.43 6.52 -10.95
CA ARG A 137 12.79 6.42 -11.52
C ARG A 137 12.74 5.57 -12.80
N GLU A 138 13.54 4.51 -12.90
CA GLU A 138 13.57 3.59 -14.03
C GLU A 138 12.46 2.53 -14.01
N VAL A 139 11.67 2.43 -12.92
CA VAL A 139 10.57 1.47 -12.83
C VAL A 139 9.46 1.87 -13.79
N LYS A 140 9.08 0.92 -14.66
CA LYS A 140 8.02 1.07 -15.66
C LYS A 140 6.76 0.37 -15.18
N LEU A 141 5.63 1.04 -15.31
CA LEU A 141 4.31 0.44 -15.14
C LEU A 141 3.80 0.04 -16.53
N SER A 142 3.28 -1.17 -16.68
CA SER A 142 2.50 -1.52 -17.87
C SER A 142 1.23 -0.65 -17.91
N GLU A 143 0.80 -0.23 -19.11
CA GLU A 143 -0.50 0.40 -19.27
C GLU A 143 -1.56 -0.66 -18.92
N ALA A 144 -2.47 -0.34 -18.00
CA ALA A 144 -3.63 -1.20 -17.75
C ALA A 144 -4.47 -1.23 -19.03
N GLU A 145 -4.72 -2.42 -19.57
CA GLU A 145 -5.72 -2.61 -20.63
C GLU A 145 -7.07 -2.12 -20.09
N LYS A 146 -7.55 -0.99 -20.63
CA LYS A 146 -8.80 -0.34 -20.22
C LYS A 146 -10.04 -1.10 -20.66
#